data_AF-A0A959KY05-F1
#
_entry.id   AF-A0A959KY05-F1
#
_cell.length_a   1.000
_cell.length_b   1.000
_cell.length_c   1.000
_cell.angle_alpha   90.00
_cell.angle_beta   90.00
_cell.angle_gamma   90.00
#
_symmetry.space_group_name_H-M   'P 1'
#
loop_
_entity.id
_entity.type
_entity.pdbx_description
1 polymer ?
#
loop_
_entity_poly.entity_id
_entity_poly.type
_entity_poly.pdbx_seq_one_letter_code
_entity_poly.pdbx_strand_id
1 'polypeptide(L)' 'MFWSGADFDEDHLSERGAKFKDASIFFNNITEIDLQALNRWLEKSRTLQWDYKNIVKRKGKLERLY' A
#
# COMPACT_ATOMS: atom_id res chain seq x y z
N MET A 1 -2.91 4.85 -5.39
CA MET A 1 -1.67 4.87 -4.59
C MET A 1 -2.03 4.51 -3.17
N PHE A 2 -1.45 3.44 -2.62
CA PHE A 2 -1.69 2.96 -1.27
C PHE A 2 -0.43 3.08 -0.43
N TRP A 3 -0.46 3.95 0.58
CA TRP A 3 0.60 4.04 1.59
C TRP A 3 0.51 2.79 2.46
N SER A 4 1.57 1.98 2.53
CA SER A 4 1.62 0.60 3.06
C SER A 4 1.48 -0.52 2.02
N GLY A 5 1.26 -0.17 0.75
CA GLY A 5 0.97 -1.14 -0.31
C GLY A 5 2.10 -2.14 -0.63
N ALA A 6 3.35 -1.84 -0.26
CA ALA A 6 4.47 -2.75 -0.50
C ALA A 6 4.32 -4.10 0.23
N ASP A 7 3.65 -4.12 1.39
CA ASP A 7 3.41 -5.36 2.14
C ASP A 7 2.09 -6.04 1.75
N PHE A 8 1.43 -5.61 0.67
CA PHE A 8 0.14 -6.20 0.28
C PHE A 8 0.29 -7.57 -0.36
N ASP A 9 1.50 -8.02 -0.72
CA ASP A 9 1.74 -9.34 -1.34
C ASP A 9 0.81 -9.54 -2.56
N GLU A 10 0.74 -8.53 -3.41
CA GLU A 10 -0.12 -8.47 -4.60
C GLU A 10 0.75 -8.21 -5.83
N ASP A 11 0.90 -9.21 -6.71
CA ASP A 11 1.75 -9.13 -7.91
C ASP A 11 1.38 -7.96 -8.85
N HIS A 12 0.10 -7.56 -8.86
CA HIS A 12 -0.40 -6.48 -9.71
C HIS A 12 -0.09 -5.09 -9.19
N LEU A 13 0.23 -4.96 -7.90
CA LEU A 13 0.57 -3.70 -7.25
C LEU A 13 2.09 -3.54 -7.27
N SER A 14 2.62 -3.01 -8.37
CA SER A 14 4.06 -2.76 -8.48
C SER A 14 4.52 -1.74 -7.43
N GLU A 15 5.51 -2.14 -6.65
CA GLU A 15 6.20 -1.28 -5.69
C GLU A 15 6.89 -0.14 -6.41
N ARG A 16 6.62 1.11 -6.01
CA ARG A 16 7.26 2.30 -6.58
C ARG A 16 7.82 3.20 -5.48
N GLY A 17 8.67 2.65 -4.61
CA GLY A 17 9.39 3.49 -3.65
C GLY A 17 10.45 2.75 -2.86
N ALA A 18 11.73 3.02 -3.14
CA ALA A 18 12.82 2.57 -2.26
C ALA A 18 12.80 3.25 -0.87
N LYS A 19 12.09 4.38 -0.75
CA LYS A 19 12.03 5.22 0.47
C LYS A 19 10.73 5.05 1.26
N PHE A 20 9.63 4.73 0.60
CA PHE A 20 8.31 4.57 1.22
C PHE A 20 7.73 3.24 0.76
N LYS A 21 7.11 2.51 1.70
CA LYS A 21 6.44 1.25 1.40
C LYS A 21 5.10 1.50 0.72
N ASP A 22 5.13 2.08 -0.48
CA ASP A 22 3.94 2.34 -1.28
C ASP A 22 3.83 1.39 -2.46
N ALA A 23 2.59 1.02 -2.79
CA ALA A 23 2.30 0.35 -4.03
C ALA A 23 1.24 1.11 -4.81
N SER A 24 1.45 1.14 -6.12
CA SER A 24 0.62 1.89 -7.05
C SER A 24 0.42 1.11 -8.33
N ILE A 25 -0.82 1.09 -8.79
CA ILE A 25 -1.20 0.55 -10.09
C ILE A 25 -1.74 1.70 -10.95
N PHE A 26 -1.40 1.66 -12.23
CA PHE A 26 -1.87 2.64 -13.23
C PHE A 26 -2.71 1.90 -14.25
N PHE A 27 -3.91 2.41 -14.49
CA PHE A 27 -4.82 1.92 -15.52
C PHE A 27 -4.87 2.95 -16.64
N ASN A 28 -4.86 2.50 -17.89
CA ASN A 28 -5.03 3.36 -19.06
C ASN A 28 -6.51 3.46 -19.46
N ASN A 29 -7.32 2.44 -19.13
CA ASN A 29 -8.75 2.39 -19.40
C ASN A 29 -9.54 1.92 -18.16
N ILE A 30 -10.79 2.38 -18.03
CA ILE A 30 -11.73 1.98 -16.99
C ILE A 30 -12.01 0.46 -17.04
N THR A 31 -12.00 -0.14 -18.23
CA THR A 31 -12.21 -1.59 -18.39
C THR A 31 -11.09 -2.46 -17.82
N GLU A 32 -9.92 -1.89 -17.56
CA GLU A 32 -8.79 -2.59 -16.94
C GLU A 32 -8.91 -2.63 -15.41
N ILE A 33 -9.87 -1.88 -14.83
CA ILE A 33 -10.08 -1.82 -13.39
C ILE A 33 -10.85 -3.07 -12.95
N ASP A 34 -10.14 -4.00 -12.31
CA ASP A 34 -10.78 -5.10 -11.60
C ASP A 34 -11.34 -4.62 -10.25
N LEU A 35 -12.67 -4.55 -10.17
CA LEU A 35 -13.39 -4.15 -8.96
C LEU A 35 -13.17 -5.12 -7.79
N GLN A 36 -12.98 -6.42 -8.04
CA GLN A 36 -12.71 -7.39 -6.98
C GLN A 36 -11.32 -7.17 -6.40
N ALA A 37 -10.32 -7.00 -7.25
CA ALA A 37 -8.96 -6.68 -6.82
C ALA A 37 -8.92 -5.34 -6.06
N LEU A 38 -9.61 -4.31 -6.57
CA LEU A 38 -9.70 -3.01 -5.91
C LEU A 38 -10.30 -3.10 -4.50
N ASN A 39 -11.39 -3.86 -4.32
CA ASN A 39 -11.98 -4.05 -3.00
C ASN A 39 -10.99 -4.72 -2.03
N ARG A 40 -10.30 -5.77 -2.48
CA ARG A 40 -9.26 -6.44 -1.67
C ARG A 40 -8.13 -5.48 -1.29
N TRP A 41 -7.68 -4.63 -2.20
CA TRP A 41 -6.63 -3.64 -1.91
C TRP A 41 -7.09 -2.59 -0.89
N LEU A 42 -8.36 -2.17 -0.94
CA LEU A 42 -8.94 -1.27 0.05
C LEU A 42 -9.02 -1.91 1.44
N GLU A 43 -9.42 -3.19 1.51
CA GLU A 43 -9.43 -3.95 2.77
C GLU A 43 -8.02 -4.16 3.32
N LYS A 44 -7.06 -4.53 2.46
CA LYS A 44 -5.63 -4.62 2.81
C LYS A 44 -5.10 -3.27 3.30
N SER A 45 -5.48 -2.15 2.68
CA SER A 45 -5.07 -0.82 3.15
C SER A 45 -5.64 -0.41 4.49
N ARG A 46 -6.79 -0.97 4.90
CA ARG A 46 -7.36 -0.75 6.23
C ARG A 46 -6.71 -1.64 7.30
N THR A 47 -6.39 -2.88 6.94
CA THR A 47 -5.81 -3.87 7.87
C THR A 47 -4.31 -3.69 8.03
N LEU A 48 -3.60 -3.40 6.94
CA LEU A 48 -2.16 -3.21 6.88
C LEU A 48 -1.83 -1.72 6.94
N GLN A 49 -1.96 -1.15 8.13
CA GLN A 49 -1.66 0.26 8.36
C GLN A 49 -0.34 0.41 9.12
N TRP A 50 0.62 1.10 8.53
CA TRP A 50 1.87 1.45 9.20
C TRP A 50 1.78 2.78 9.95
N ASP A 51 2.44 2.87 11.10
CA ASP A 51 2.53 4.09 11.90
C ASP A 51 3.58 5.06 11.34
N TYR A 52 3.27 5.66 10.19
CA TYR A 52 4.11 6.71 9.62
C TYR A 52 4.16 7.97 10.50
N LYS A 53 3.15 8.22 11.33
CA LYS A 53 3.10 9.39 12.22
C LYS A 53 4.25 9.40 13.23
N ASN A 54 4.63 8.22 13.74
CA ASN A 54 5.71 8.10 14.73
C ASN A 54 7.06 7.65 14.14
N ILE A 55 7.20 7.52 12.82
CA ILE A 55 8.44 7.04 12.17
C ILE A 55 9.68 7.87 12.56
N VAL A 56 9.52 9.20 12.68
CA VAL A 56 10.60 10.11 13.08
C VAL A 56 11.01 9.88 14.54
N LYS A 57 10.03 9.66 15.44
CA LYS A 57 10.29 9.35 16.85
C LYS A 57 10.96 7.99 17.02
N ARG A 58 10.65 7.04 16.14
CA ARG A 58 11.21 5.67 16.12
C ARG A 58 12.51 5.54 15.33
N LYS A 59 13.18 6.65 14.99
CA LYS A 59 14.45 6.67 14.23
C LYS A 59 14.38 5.87 12.91
N GLY A 60 13.24 5.93 12.22
CA GLY A 60 13.05 5.23 10.93
C GLY A 60 12.45 3.83 11.04
N LYS A 61 12.19 3.31 12.24
CA LYS A 61 11.51 2.01 12.39
C LYS A 61 10.01 2.15 12.17
N LEU A 62 9.51 1.49 11.12
CA LEU A 62 8.08 1.33 10.83
C LEU A 62 7.49 0.19 11.67
N GLU A 63 6.40 0.47 12.38
CA GLU A 63 5.64 -0.52 13.14
C GLU A 63 4.19 -0.51 12.65
N ARG A 64 3.54 -1.67 12.65
CA ARG A 64 2.12 -1.79 12.33
C ARG A 64 1.29 -1.13 13.44
N LEU A 65 0.25 -0.41 13.06
CA LEU A 65 -0.69 0.18 14.02
C LEU A 65 -1.62 -0.88 14.63
N TYR A 66 -1.95 -1.94 13.89
CA TYR A 66 -2.84 -3.03 14.29
C TYR A 66 -2.41 -4.36 13.68
#